data_AF-A0A5N9HSU8-F1
#
_entry.id   AF-A0A5N9HSU8-F1
#
_cell.length_a   1.000
_cell.length_b   1.000
_cell.length_c   1.000
_cell.angle_alpha   90.00
_cell.angle_beta   90.00
_cell.angle_gamma   90.00
#
_symmetry.space_group_name_H-M   'P 1'
#
loop_
_entity.id
_entity.type
_entity.pdbx_description
1 polymer ?
#
loop_
_entity_poly.entity_id
_entity_poly.type
_entity_poly.pdbx_seq_one_letter_code
_entity_poly.pdbx_strand_id
1 'polypeptide(L)'
;MLTVITIEGRLGAGGPDLGRLVAKEMHLDFVDRLMLADIAKRVGATVTALADQETRVPSLANRFAQTIQRMLHRSAVAGVGGDPYFGPGIEQLLARPYSEMEEAPHTSAEEIDEQHFIDTAAEVIRDLAQIGNVVLLGRGGAAILHDNPSVLRVGVVAKMEDRVARVQSQMRIQNPEEAESLIEHTDLAQHRYFERAFDSSPIDPFLYHFMWNTSDVSLEYAAQVTIDAAQVMSEKGLKWADSKFAQTETTSE
;
A
#
# COMPACT_ATOMS: atom_id res chain seq x y z
N MET A 1 -0.85 -9.64 -18.37
CA MET A 1 0.21 -9.35 -17.39
C MET A 1 -0.44 -8.97 -16.08
N LEU A 2 0.21 -9.26 -14.95
CA LEU A 2 -0.30 -8.90 -13.63
C LEU A 2 -0.05 -7.41 -13.39
N THR A 3 -1.08 -6.65 -13.04
CA THR A 3 -0.96 -5.20 -12.80
C THR A 3 -0.87 -4.92 -11.31
N VAL A 4 0.17 -4.18 -10.89
CA VAL A 4 0.34 -3.74 -9.51
C VAL A 4 0.50 -2.23 -9.51
N ILE A 5 -0.32 -1.55 -8.69
CA ILE A 5 -0.28 -0.10 -8.53
C ILE A 5 -0.17 0.19 -7.04
N THR A 6 0.79 1.02 -6.64
CA THR A 6 0.81 1.60 -5.29
C THR A 6 0.32 3.03 -5.34
N ILE A 7 -0.49 3.41 -4.37
CA ILE A 7 -0.96 4.78 -4.17
C ILE A 7 -0.58 5.18 -2.76
N GLU A 8 0.22 6.22 -2.63
CA GLU A 8 0.54 6.84 -1.35
C GLU A 8 0.06 8.29 -1.38
N GLY A 9 -0.51 8.76 -0.28
CA GLY A 9 -1.01 10.12 -0.21
C GLY A 9 -1.32 10.52 1.21
N ARG A 10 -1.31 11.83 1.44
CA ARG A 10 -1.62 12.40 2.75
C ARG A 10 -3.13 12.35 3.05
N LEU A 11 -3.50 12.45 4.32
CA LEU A 11 -4.91 12.44 4.73
C LEU A 11 -5.69 13.56 4.01
N GLY A 12 -6.84 13.24 3.41
CA GLY A 12 -7.65 14.23 2.67
C GLY A 12 -7.10 14.60 1.28
N ALA A 13 -6.00 14.01 0.81
CA ALA A 13 -5.49 14.25 -0.55
C ALA A 13 -6.27 13.48 -1.64
N GLY A 14 -7.18 12.58 -1.27
CA GLY A 14 -7.99 11.81 -2.23
C GLY A 14 -7.37 10.50 -2.70
N GLY A 15 -6.27 10.05 -2.10
CA GLY A 15 -5.63 8.76 -2.41
C GLY A 15 -6.56 7.54 -2.35
N PRO A 16 -7.36 7.35 -1.28
CA PRO A 16 -8.30 6.22 -1.19
C PRO A 16 -9.36 6.24 -2.30
N ASP A 17 -9.87 7.42 -2.65
CA ASP A 17 -10.91 7.56 -3.67
C ASP A 17 -10.35 7.31 -5.07
N LEU A 18 -9.16 7.85 -5.37
CA LEU A 18 -8.41 7.56 -6.59
C LEU A 18 -8.18 6.05 -6.74
N GLY A 19 -7.68 5.40 -5.68
CA GLY A 19 -7.35 3.97 -5.74
C GLY A 19 -8.57 3.08 -5.94
N ARG A 20 -9.70 3.42 -5.32
CA ARG A 20 -10.97 2.69 -5.55
C ARG A 20 -11.49 2.87 -6.97
N LEU A 21 -11.38 4.07 -7.55
CA LEU A 21 -11.77 4.32 -8.94
C LEU A 21 -10.91 3.47 -9.90
N VAL A 22 -9.59 3.50 -9.75
CA VAL A 22 -8.65 2.71 -10.55
C VAL A 22 -8.92 1.21 -10.40
N ALA A 23 -9.04 0.72 -9.16
CA ALA A 23 -9.28 -0.69 -8.89
C ALA A 23 -10.60 -1.17 -9.50
N LYS A 24 -11.67 -0.38 -9.38
CA LYS A 24 -12.98 -0.69 -9.95
C LYS A 24 -12.92 -0.80 -11.48
N GLU A 25 -12.32 0.19 -12.15
CA GLU A 25 -12.29 0.26 -13.61
C GLU A 25 -11.39 -0.82 -14.23
N MET A 26 -10.25 -1.10 -13.59
CA MET A 26 -9.31 -2.13 -14.05
C MET A 26 -9.64 -3.54 -13.54
N HIS A 27 -10.72 -3.69 -12.77
CA HIS A 27 -11.10 -4.94 -12.10
C HIS A 27 -9.98 -5.54 -11.24
N LEU A 28 -9.28 -4.68 -10.49
CA LEU A 28 -8.22 -5.05 -9.55
C LEU A 28 -8.78 -5.12 -8.13
N ASP A 29 -8.11 -5.90 -7.28
CA ASP A 29 -8.36 -5.84 -5.84
C ASP A 29 -7.83 -4.51 -5.27
N PHE A 30 -8.53 -3.93 -4.31
CA PHE A 30 -8.09 -2.72 -3.60
C PHE A 30 -7.73 -3.09 -2.16
N VAL A 31 -6.46 -2.97 -1.80
CA VAL A 31 -5.96 -3.36 -0.47
C VAL A 31 -5.48 -2.11 0.25
N ASP A 32 -6.15 -1.81 1.36
CA ASP A 32 -5.74 -0.82 2.35
C ASP A 32 -5.31 -1.48 3.66
N ARG A 33 -5.02 -0.68 4.68
CA ARG A 33 -4.60 -1.17 6.00
C ARG A 33 -5.60 -2.12 6.67
N LEU A 34 -6.91 -1.89 6.47
CA LEU A 34 -7.95 -2.72 7.07
C LEU A 34 -8.03 -4.06 6.35
N MET A 35 -7.87 -4.05 5.03
CA MET A 35 -7.81 -5.28 4.24
C MET A 35 -6.53 -6.07 4.53
N LEU A 36 -5.37 -5.41 4.73
CA LEU A 36 -4.15 -6.07 5.20
C LEU A 36 -4.37 -6.77 6.54
N ALA A 37 -5.01 -6.09 7.49
CA ALA A 37 -5.35 -6.67 8.79
C ALA A 37 -6.33 -7.85 8.68
N ASP A 38 -7.37 -7.73 7.84
CA ASP A 38 -8.32 -8.83 7.59
C ASP A 38 -7.65 -10.03 6.91
N ILE A 39 -6.73 -9.78 5.97
CA ILE A 39 -5.92 -10.82 5.34
C ILE A 39 -5.06 -11.53 6.39
N ALA A 40 -4.34 -10.78 7.23
CA ALA A 40 -3.52 -11.35 8.30
C ALA A 40 -4.36 -12.18 9.29
N LYS A 41 -5.51 -11.64 9.72
CA LYS A 41 -6.46 -12.35 10.59
C LYS A 41 -6.97 -13.64 9.96
N ARG A 42 -7.35 -13.59 8.68
CA ARG A 42 -7.84 -14.77 7.95
C ARG A 42 -6.76 -15.80 7.77
N VAL A 43 -5.53 -15.42 7.41
CA VAL A 43 -4.39 -16.34 7.28
C VAL A 43 -4.06 -17.00 8.62
N GLY A 44 -3.96 -16.22 9.70
CA GLY A 44 -3.80 -16.75 11.06
C GLY A 44 -4.91 -17.74 11.43
N ALA A 45 -6.15 -17.46 11.00
CA ALA A 45 -7.29 -18.38 11.14
C ALA A 45 -7.27 -19.57 10.15
N THR A 46 -6.65 -19.46 8.96
CA THR A 46 -6.58 -20.56 7.97
C THR A 46 -5.48 -21.57 8.33
N VAL A 47 -4.44 -21.14 9.06
CA VAL A 47 -3.44 -22.04 9.64
C VAL A 47 -4.04 -22.83 10.82
N THR A 48 -5.05 -22.29 11.51
CA THR A 48 -5.75 -22.95 12.63
C THR A 48 -7.06 -23.66 12.25
N ALA A 49 -7.69 -23.32 11.13
CA ALA A 49 -8.96 -23.91 10.72
C ALA A 49 -9.06 -24.17 9.20
N LEU A 50 -9.05 -25.47 8.86
CA LEU A 50 -9.91 -26.10 7.83
C LEU A 50 -9.62 -25.71 6.36
N ALA A 51 -9.24 -26.62 5.44
CA ALA A 51 -9.94 -27.84 5.00
C ALA A 51 -11.47 -27.64 4.91
N ASP A 52 -11.96 -27.39 3.70
CA ASP A 52 -13.36 -27.18 3.31
C ASP A 52 -13.90 -25.75 3.42
N GLN A 53 -13.82 -25.01 2.30
CA GLN A 53 -15.04 -24.49 1.68
C GLN A 53 -14.81 -24.08 0.21
N GLU A 54 -15.46 -24.82 -0.70
CA GLU A 54 -15.69 -24.41 -2.07
C GLU A 54 -16.69 -23.25 -2.10
N THR A 55 -16.25 -22.04 -2.48
CA THR A 55 -17.18 -21.09 -3.11
C THR A 55 -16.47 -20.23 -4.15
N ARG A 56 -17.14 -20.08 -5.29
CA ARG A 56 -16.69 -19.47 -6.53
C ARG A 56 -16.51 -17.95 -6.40
N VAL A 57 -15.26 -17.52 -6.46
CA VAL A 57 -14.56 -16.44 -7.21
C VAL A 57 -13.30 -16.17 -6.38
N PRO A 58 -12.08 -16.21 -6.92
CA PRO A 58 -10.88 -16.03 -6.11
C PRO A 58 -10.73 -14.57 -5.65
N SER A 59 -11.05 -14.31 -4.38
CA SER A 59 -10.64 -13.07 -3.70
C SER A 59 -9.11 -13.05 -3.52
N LEU A 60 -8.51 -11.86 -3.45
CA LEU A 60 -7.09 -11.72 -3.13
C LEU A 60 -6.72 -12.37 -1.79
N ALA A 61 -7.62 -12.35 -0.80
CA ALA A 61 -7.43 -13.10 0.44
C ALA A 61 -7.29 -14.61 0.22
N ASN A 62 -8.09 -15.22 -0.68
CA ASN A 62 -7.95 -16.64 -1.03
C ASN A 62 -6.67 -16.91 -1.82
N ARG A 63 -6.31 -16.05 -2.78
CA ARG A 63 -5.05 -16.19 -3.54
C ARG A 63 -3.83 -16.04 -2.64
N PHE A 64 -3.89 -15.12 -1.69
CA PHE A 64 -2.86 -14.89 -0.68
C PHE A 64 -2.76 -16.08 0.27
N ALA A 65 -3.87 -16.52 0.86
CA ALA A 65 -3.91 -17.71 1.71
C ALA A 65 -3.36 -18.96 0.99
N GLN A 66 -3.72 -19.18 -0.28
CA GLN A 66 -3.17 -20.30 -1.08
C GLN A 66 -1.68 -20.16 -1.41
N THR A 67 -1.17 -18.94 -1.56
CA THR A 67 0.26 -18.69 -1.78
C THR A 67 1.04 -18.93 -0.50
N ILE A 68 0.57 -18.39 0.64
CA ILE A 68 1.15 -18.65 1.96
C ILE A 68 1.08 -20.14 2.29
N GLN A 69 -0.06 -20.81 2.10
CA GLN A 69 -0.16 -22.27 2.28
C GLN A 69 0.87 -23.03 1.44
N ARG A 70 1.10 -22.63 0.18
CA ARG A 70 2.13 -23.23 -0.68
C ARG A 70 3.56 -22.97 -0.17
N MET A 71 3.82 -21.80 0.39
CA MET A 71 5.11 -21.48 1.02
C MET A 71 5.28 -22.26 2.34
N LEU A 72 4.28 -22.28 3.21
CA LEU A 72 4.28 -23.06 4.46
C LEU A 72 4.44 -24.57 4.21
N HIS A 73 3.77 -25.13 3.20
CA HIS A 73 3.98 -26.52 2.79
C HIS A 73 5.41 -26.80 2.29
N ARG A 74 6.08 -25.80 1.70
CA ARG A 74 7.50 -25.89 1.33
C ARG A 74 8.43 -25.72 2.54
N SER A 75 8.00 -24.96 3.55
CA SER A 75 8.76 -24.67 4.78
C SER A 75 8.53 -25.67 5.92
N ALA A 76 7.58 -26.61 5.79
CA ALA A 76 7.28 -27.67 6.78
C ALA A 76 8.43 -28.67 7.05
N VAL A 77 9.63 -28.41 6.53
CA VAL A 77 10.88 -29.08 6.91
C VAL A 77 11.56 -28.40 8.13
N ALA A 78 11.18 -27.17 8.50
CA ALA A 78 11.67 -26.48 9.68
C ALA A 78 10.55 -26.32 10.72
N GLY A 79 10.50 -27.22 11.70
CA GLY A 79 9.43 -27.29 12.68
C GLY A 79 9.44 -26.15 13.70
N VAL A 80 8.40 -25.32 13.69
CA VAL A 80 7.78 -24.65 14.85
C VAL A 80 6.30 -24.47 14.49
N GLY A 81 5.38 -24.95 15.34
CA GLY A 81 3.93 -24.96 15.10
C GLY A 81 3.24 -23.61 15.31
N GLY A 82 3.78 -22.55 14.72
CA GLY A 82 3.18 -21.22 14.62
C GLY A 82 3.47 -20.65 13.23
N ASP A 83 2.57 -19.81 12.71
CA ASP A 83 2.80 -19.12 11.43
C ASP A 83 4.05 -18.22 11.56
N PRO A 84 5.14 -18.46 10.79
CA PRO A 84 6.38 -17.69 10.90
C PRO A 84 6.23 -16.20 10.62
N TYR A 85 5.13 -15.79 9.98
CA TYR A 85 4.91 -14.43 9.49
C TYR A 85 3.89 -13.63 10.30
N PHE A 86 2.98 -14.27 11.05
CA PHE A 86 1.81 -13.59 11.61
C PHE A 86 1.58 -13.92 13.08
N GLY A 87 2.59 -13.69 13.91
CA GLY A 87 2.48 -13.81 15.37
C GLY A 87 1.22 -13.14 15.95
N PRO A 88 0.74 -13.59 17.13
CA PRO A 88 -0.51 -13.10 17.70
C PRO A 88 -0.51 -11.57 17.85
N GLY A 89 -1.53 -10.89 17.32
CA GLY A 89 -1.72 -9.44 17.47
C GLY A 89 -1.28 -8.59 16.27
N ILE A 90 -0.68 -9.18 15.24
CA ILE A 90 -0.26 -8.42 14.05
C ILE A 90 -1.44 -7.82 13.27
N GLU A 91 -2.63 -8.42 13.34
CA GLU A 91 -3.84 -7.84 12.74
C GLU A 91 -4.19 -6.49 13.35
N GLN A 92 -3.92 -6.29 14.63
CA GLN A 92 -4.15 -5.01 15.30
C GLN A 92 -3.14 -3.97 14.79
N LEU A 93 -1.87 -4.36 14.68
CA LEU A 93 -0.82 -3.47 14.18
C LEU A 93 -1.05 -3.07 12.72
N LEU A 94 -1.42 -4.02 11.85
CA LEU A 94 -1.71 -3.74 10.44
C LEU A 94 -2.93 -2.83 10.26
N ALA A 95 -3.89 -2.86 11.18
CA ALA A 95 -5.07 -1.98 11.15
C ALA A 95 -4.82 -0.56 11.69
N ARG A 96 -3.75 -0.33 12.48
CA ARG A 96 -3.51 0.92 13.22
C ARG A 96 -3.28 2.14 12.30
N PRO A 97 -4.03 3.25 12.42
CA PRO A 97 -3.67 4.48 11.71
C PRO A 97 -2.24 4.96 12.06
N TYR A 98 -1.63 5.75 11.18
CA TYR A 98 -0.30 6.33 11.43
C TYR A 98 -0.23 7.05 12.79
N SER A 99 -1.29 7.79 13.16
CA SER A 99 -1.40 8.50 14.44
C SER A 99 -1.26 7.61 15.68
N GLU A 100 -1.63 6.34 15.59
CA GLU A 100 -1.58 5.37 16.72
C GLU A 100 -0.32 4.48 16.67
N MET A 101 0.56 4.66 15.68
CA MET A 101 1.82 3.92 15.61
C MET A 101 2.87 4.46 16.59
N GLU A 102 2.69 5.67 17.10
CA GLU A 102 3.60 6.29 18.07
C GLU A 102 3.43 5.73 19.49
N GLU A 103 2.31 5.06 19.78
CA GLU A 103 2.01 4.48 21.10
C GLU A 103 2.47 3.02 21.16
N ALA A 104 3.40 2.73 22.07
CA ALA A 104 3.83 1.36 22.36
C ALA A 104 2.61 0.47 22.66
N PRO A 105 2.52 -0.75 22.09
CA PRO A 105 1.35 -1.59 22.29
C PRO A 105 1.10 -1.87 23.78
N HIS A 106 -0.09 -1.49 24.26
CA HIS A 106 -0.55 -1.76 25.62
C HIS A 106 -1.02 -3.21 25.79
N THR A 107 -0.18 -4.20 25.46
CA THR A 107 -0.46 -5.61 25.80
C THR A 107 0.81 -6.33 26.21
N SER A 108 0.74 -7.07 27.31
CA SER A 108 1.84 -7.82 27.93
C SER A 108 2.30 -9.07 27.17
N ALA A 109 1.80 -9.30 25.95
CA ALA A 109 2.21 -10.39 25.09
C ALA A 109 3.16 -9.82 24.03
N GLU A 110 4.44 -9.76 24.42
CA GLU A 110 5.59 -9.30 23.64
C GLU A 110 5.50 -7.83 23.19
N GLU A 111 6.47 -7.02 23.63
CA GLU A 111 6.80 -5.78 22.93
C GLU A 111 7.19 -6.20 21.51
N ILE A 112 6.21 -6.22 20.59
CA ILE A 112 6.50 -6.42 19.18
C ILE A 112 7.35 -5.22 18.78
N ASP A 113 8.62 -5.50 18.49
CA ASP A 113 9.57 -4.52 18.00
C ASP A 113 8.97 -3.80 16.79
N GLU A 114 8.94 -2.46 16.83
CA GLU A 114 8.39 -1.62 15.74
C GLU A 114 9.08 -1.96 14.41
N GLN A 115 10.37 -2.33 14.46
CA GLN A 115 11.11 -2.81 13.30
C GLN A 115 10.55 -4.14 12.76
N HIS A 116 10.26 -5.10 13.64
CA HIS A 116 9.67 -6.38 13.24
C HIS A 116 8.28 -6.18 12.59
N PHE A 117 7.50 -5.21 13.07
CA PHE A 117 6.25 -4.82 12.43
C PHE A 117 6.46 -4.27 11.01
N ILE A 118 7.41 -3.35 10.84
CA ILE A 118 7.75 -2.77 9.54
C ILE A 118 8.17 -3.87 8.56
N ASP A 119 9.06 -4.76 9.00
CA ASP A 119 9.59 -5.85 8.17
C ASP A 119 8.46 -6.78 7.72
N THR A 120 7.57 -7.16 8.64
CA THR A 120 6.44 -8.03 8.32
C THR A 120 5.43 -7.37 7.38
N ALA A 121 5.08 -6.10 7.61
CA ALA A 121 4.21 -5.35 6.71
C ALA A 121 4.82 -5.25 5.30
N ALA A 122 6.14 -5.09 5.21
CA ALA A 122 6.86 -5.06 3.94
C ALA A 122 6.84 -6.42 3.22
N GLU A 123 6.98 -7.53 3.94
CA GLU A 123 6.84 -8.88 3.38
C GLU A 123 5.44 -9.11 2.79
N VAL A 124 4.38 -8.77 3.55
CA VAL A 124 2.99 -8.89 3.06
C VAL A 124 2.79 -8.07 1.78
N ILE A 125 3.29 -6.84 1.74
CA ILE A 125 3.20 -5.97 0.56
C ILE A 125 3.92 -6.59 -0.65
N ARG A 126 5.12 -7.16 -0.45
CA ARG A 126 5.86 -7.85 -1.52
C ARG A 126 5.11 -9.07 -2.05
N ASP A 127 4.53 -9.87 -1.16
CA ASP A 127 3.75 -11.05 -1.54
C ASP A 127 2.47 -10.68 -2.31
N LEU A 128 1.77 -9.63 -1.88
CA LEU A 128 0.63 -9.09 -2.63
C LEU A 128 1.02 -8.59 -4.02
N ALA A 129 2.16 -7.91 -4.13
CA ALA A 129 2.69 -7.48 -5.43
C ALA A 129 3.06 -8.68 -6.32
N GLN A 130 3.57 -9.78 -5.77
CA GLN A 130 3.84 -11.00 -6.54
C GLN A 130 2.56 -11.69 -7.03
N ILE A 131 1.49 -11.69 -6.24
CA ILE A 131 0.17 -12.21 -6.65
C ILE A 131 -0.41 -11.36 -7.77
N GLY A 132 -0.25 -10.04 -7.66
CA GLY A 132 -0.64 -9.07 -8.66
C GLY A 132 -2.15 -8.83 -8.77
N ASN A 133 -2.51 -8.03 -9.78
CA ASN A 133 -3.86 -7.52 -10.02
C ASN A 133 -4.44 -6.78 -8.80
N VAL A 134 -3.65 -5.85 -8.26
CA VAL A 134 -3.93 -5.18 -7.00
C VAL A 134 -3.53 -3.70 -7.03
N VAL A 135 -4.36 -2.87 -6.42
CA VAL A 135 -4.03 -1.51 -6.00
C VAL A 135 -3.75 -1.53 -4.49
N LEU A 136 -2.54 -1.15 -4.10
CA LEU A 136 -2.07 -1.09 -2.72
C LEU A 136 -2.11 0.38 -2.25
N LEU A 137 -2.90 0.66 -1.21
CA LEU A 137 -2.98 2.00 -0.62
C LEU A 137 -2.12 2.12 0.65
N GLY A 138 -1.20 3.08 0.63
CA GLY A 138 -0.46 3.51 1.81
C GLY A 138 0.63 2.54 2.28
N ARG A 139 0.98 2.64 3.57
CA ARG A 139 1.90 1.75 4.29
C ARG A 139 3.30 1.66 3.68
N GLY A 140 3.73 2.72 2.99
CA GLY A 140 5.06 2.74 2.39
C GLY A 140 5.17 1.82 1.18
N GLY A 141 4.06 1.41 0.56
CA GLY A 141 4.10 0.52 -0.61
C GLY A 141 5.01 1.02 -1.74
N ALA A 142 5.06 2.34 -1.95
CA ALA A 142 5.98 2.95 -2.92
C ALA A 142 7.47 2.84 -2.52
N ALA A 143 7.80 2.92 -1.24
CA ALA A 143 9.15 2.72 -0.73
C ALA A 143 9.55 1.24 -0.73
N ILE A 144 8.66 0.36 -0.24
CA ILE A 144 8.88 -1.09 -0.15
C ILE A 144 9.07 -1.72 -1.53
N LEU A 145 8.32 -1.24 -2.53
CA LEU A 145 8.36 -1.76 -3.91
C LEU A 145 9.18 -0.86 -4.85
N HIS A 146 10.04 0.01 -4.30
CA HIS A 146 10.79 1.01 -5.06
C HIS A 146 11.53 0.43 -6.28
N ASP A 147 12.22 -0.70 -6.08
CA ASP A 147 13.05 -1.32 -7.11
C ASP A 147 12.31 -2.35 -7.97
N ASN A 148 10.99 -2.51 -7.77
CA ASN A 148 10.20 -3.45 -8.57
C ASN A 148 9.75 -2.79 -9.89
N PRO A 149 10.30 -3.21 -11.05
CA PRO A 149 10.02 -2.56 -12.34
C PRO A 149 8.60 -2.83 -12.86
N SER A 150 7.86 -3.76 -12.23
CA SER A 150 6.51 -4.15 -12.61
C SER A 150 5.42 -3.43 -11.79
N VAL A 151 5.80 -2.50 -10.90
CA VAL A 151 4.89 -1.81 -9.99
C VAL A 151 4.79 -0.34 -10.39
N LEU A 152 3.59 0.14 -10.68
CA LEU A 152 3.35 1.56 -10.92
C LEU A 152 3.20 2.28 -9.57
N ARG A 153 4.12 3.20 -9.24
CA ARG A 153 4.09 3.94 -7.98
C ARG A 153 3.55 5.35 -8.20
N VAL A 154 2.42 5.66 -7.55
CA VAL A 154 1.69 6.93 -7.72
C VAL A 154 1.58 7.65 -6.39
N GLY A 155 2.00 8.92 -6.36
CA GLY A 155 1.81 9.79 -5.20
C GLY A 155 0.56 10.67 -5.34
N VAL A 156 -0.03 11.09 -4.23
CA VAL A 156 -1.19 11.99 -4.21
C VAL A 156 -1.03 13.07 -3.15
N VAL A 157 -1.10 14.33 -3.59
CA VAL A 157 -1.01 15.54 -2.76
C VAL A 157 -2.18 16.48 -3.05
N ALA A 158 -2.43 17.41 -2.14
CA ALA A 158 -3.39 18.50 -2.28
C ALA A 158 -3.03 19.63 -1.32
N LYS A 159 -3.51 20.84 -1.61
CA LYS A 159 -3.45 22.02 -0.73
C LYS A 159 -4.23 21.74 0.56
N MET A 160 -3.80 22.36 1.67
CA MET A 160 -4.41 22.13 2.98
C MET A 160 -5.92 22.42 2.98
N GLU A 161 -6.34 23.54 2.40
CA GLU A 161 -7.75 23.96 2.32
C GLU A 161 -8.67 22.90 1.69
N ASP A 162 -8.24 22.28 0.58
CA ASP A 162 -9.02 21.22 -0.09
C ASP A 162 -9.04 19.93 0.73
N ARG A 163 -7.93 19.62 1.42
CA ARG A 163 -7.83 18.46 2.30
C ARG A 163 -8.76 18.61 3.50
N VAL A 164 -8.79 19.79 4.13
CA VAL A 164 -9.70 20.13 5.23
C VAL A 164 -11.13 19.96 4.77
N ALA A 165 -11.53 20.53 3.63
CA ALA A 165 -12.88 20.41 3.10
C ALA A 165 -13.29 18.93 2.88
N ARG A 166 -12.39 18.10 2.32
CA ARG A 166 -12.64 16.66 2.14
C ARG A 166 -12.76 15.93 3.47
N VAL A 167 -11.87 16.18 4.42
CA VAL A 167 -11.89 15.54 5.74
C VAL A 167 -13.15 15.91 6.51
N GLN A 168 -13.56 17.19 6.51
CA GLN A 168 -14.82 17.63 7.10
C GLN A 168 -16.01 16.87 6.52
N SER A 169 -16.09 16.78 5.19
CA SER A 169 -17.18 16.06 4.52
C SER A 169 -17.18 14.57 4.83
N GLN A 170 -16.02 13.91 4.79
CA GLN A 170 -15.90 12.46 4.94
C GLN A 170 -16.08 12.00 6.39
N MET A 171 -15.57 12.78 7.35
CA MET A 171 -15.59 12.45 8.78
C MET A 171 -16.69 13.18 9.55
N ARG A 172 -17.49 14.03 8.88
CA ARG A 172 -18.58 14.85 9.45
C ARG A 172 -18.10 15.83 10.52
N ILE A 173 -16.85 16.27 10.45
CA ILE A 173 -16.26 17.28 11.33
C ILE A 173 -16.80 18.66 10.95
N GLN A 174 -17.39 19.38 11.90
CA GLN A 174 -18.01 20.68 11.65
C GLN A 174 -16.97 21.82 11.70
N ASN A 175 -15.99 21.74 12.61
CA ASN A 175 -14.98 22.78 12.77
C ASN A 175 -13.80 22.56 11.80
N PRO A 176 -13.49 23.52 10.90
CA PRO A 176 -12.34 23.37 10.00
C PRO A 176 -10.99 23.28 10.73
N GLU A 177 -10.83 23.98 11.86
CA GLU A 177 -9.58 23.93 12.65
C GLU A 177 -9.35 22.54 13.27
N GLU A 178 -10.42 21.83 13.65
CA GLU A 178 -10.34 20.46 14.15
C GLU A 178 -9.89 19.49 13.04
N ALA A 179 -10.43 19.65 11.83
CA ALA A 179 -10.02 18.86 10.67
C ALA A 179 -8.57 19.14 10.25
N GLU A 180 -8.14 20.41 10.28
CA GLU A 180 -6.75 20.79 10.01
C GLU A 180 -5.80 20.19 11.05
N SER A 181 -6.12 20.29 12.34
CA SER A 181 -5.30 19.70 13.42
C SER A 181 -5.17 18.18 13.28
N LEU A 182 -6.26 17.48 12.92
CA LEU A 182 -6.23 16.04 12.63
C LEU A 182 -5.32 15.71 11.44
N ILE A 183 -5.38 16.52 10.39
CA ILE A 183 -4.52 16.39 9.21
C ILE A 183 -3.06 16.56 9.60
N GLU A 184 -2.70 17.63 10.30
CA GLU A 184 -1.32 17.90 10.72
C GLU A 184 -0.75 16.78 11.58
N HIS A 185 -1.54 16.32 12.56
CA HIS A 185 -1.16 15.21 13.42
C HIS A 185 -0.91 13.92 12.62
N THR A 186 -1.81 13.60 11.68
CA THR A 186 -1.68 12.40 10.83
C THR A 186 -0.49 12.50 9.87
N ASP A 187 -0.25 13.66 9.28
CA ASP A 187 0.86 13.92 8.36
C ASP A 187 2.21 13.78 9.08
N LEU A 188 2.30 14.32 10.30
CA LEU A 188 3.50 14.24 11.12
C LEU A 188 3.81 12.79 11.50
N ALA A 189 2.78 12.02 11.89
CA ALA A 189 2.94 10.60 12.21
C ALA A 189 3.34 9.78 10.97
N GLN A 190 2.74 10.05 9.80
CA GLN A 190 3.15 9.42 8.53
C GLN A 190 4.60 9.76 8.17
N HIS A 191 5.02 11.02 8.36
CA HIS A 191 6.39 11.44 8.11
C HIS A 191 7.38 10.69 9.00
N ARG A 192 7.12 10.61 10.31
CA ARG A 192 7.97 9.86 11.25
C ARG A 192 8.07 8.37 10.92
N TYR A 193 6.95 7.76 10.51
CA TYR A 193 6.98 6.38 10.03
C TYR A 193 7.91 6.22 8.82
N PHE A 194 7.81 7.10 7.81
CA PHE A 194 8.66 7.03 6.61
C PHE A 194 10.14 7.29 6.91
N GLU A 195 10.43 8.24 7.81
CA GLU A 195 11.79 8.55 8.24
C GLU A 195 12.42 7.31 8.91
N ARG A 196 11.72 6.69 9.86
CA ARG A 196 12.23 5.52 10.59
C ARG A 196 12.33 4.27 9.72
N ALA A 197 11.29 3.99 8.92
CA ALA A 197 11.18 2.74 8.17
C ALA A 197 11.99 2.74 6.87
N PHE A 198 12.16 3.91 6.24
CA PHE A 198 12.68 4.01 4.87
C PHE A 198 13.73 5.10 4.68
N ASP A 199 14.13 5.83 5.74
CA ASP A 199 15.03 6.98 5.65
C ASP A 199 14.58 7.99 4.56
N SER A 200 13.28 8.22 4.47
CA SER A 200 12.64 9.01 3.40
C SER A 200 11.41 9.77 3.90
N SER A 201 10.68 10.39 2.99
CA SER A 201 9.47 11.18 3.24
C SER A 201 8.29 10.64 2.41
N PRO A 202 7.06 10.65 2.93
CA PRO A 202 5.88 10.19 2.18
C PRO A 202 5.59 11.05 0.95
N ILE A 203 6.20 12.23 0.82
CA ILE A 203 6.07 13.11 -0.34
C ILE A 203 7.38 13.24 -1.12
N ASP A 204 8.36 12.36 -0.90
CA ASP A 204 9.57 12.33 -1.69
C ASP A 204 9.23 11.98 -3.16
N PRO A 205 9.42 12.91 -4.11
CA PRO A 205 9.06 12.68 -5.50
C PRO A 205 9.84 11.53 -6.15
N PHE A 206 11.00 11.14 -5.60
CA PHE A 206 11.80 10.03 -6.14
C PHE A 206 11.22 8.65 -5.82
N LEU A 207 10.27 8.55 -4.88
CA LEU A 207 9.55 7.30 -4.60
C LEU A 207 8.49 6.97 -5.66
N TYR A 208 8.12 7.93 -6.50
CA TYR A 208 6.97 7.83 -7.40
C TYR A 208 7.38 7.96 -8.86
N HIS A 209 6.64 7.30 -9.74
CA HIS A 209 6.77 7.54 -11.19
C HIS A 209 6.07 8.85 -11.57
N PHE A 210 4.99 9.20 -10.89
CA PHE A 210 4.37 10.52 -10.94
C PHE A 210 3.49 10.76 -9.70
N MET A 211 3.13 12.02 -9.47
CA MET A 211 2.26 12.43 -8.37
C MET A 211 1.11 13.30 -8.87
N TRP A 212 -0.08 13.11 -8.29
CA TRP A 212 -1.26 13.94 -8.54
C TRP A 212 -1.37 15.07 -7.53
N ASN A 213 -1.62 16.29 -8.01
CA ASN A 213 -2.16 17.37 -7.18
C ASN A 213 -3.69 17.43 -7.38
N THR A 214 -4.45 16.89 -6.43
CA THR A 214 -5.92 16.82 -6.54
C THR A 214 -6.62 18.12 -6.14
N SER A 215 -5.89 19.18 -5.80
CA SER A 215 -6.46 20.53 -5.74
C SER A 215 -6.77 21.09 -7.12
N ASP A 216 -5.95 20.72 -8.11
CA ASP A 216 -6.03 21.28 -9.46
C ASP A 216 -6.49 20.24 -10.49
N VAL A 217 -6.55 18.95 -10.09
CA VAL A 217 -6.92 17.82 -10.96
C VAL A 217 -8.06 17.02 -10.31
N SER A 218 -9.12 16.74 -11.08
CA SER A 218 -10.23 15.91 -10.60
C SER A 218 -9.82 14.45 -10.42
N LEU A 219 -10.49 13.73 -9.52
CA LEU A 219 -10.20 12.32 -9.25
C LEU A 219 -10.48 11.44 -10.47
N GLU A 220 -11.47 11.78 -11.29
CA GLU A 220 -11.82 11.06 -12.52
C GLU A 220 -10.71 11.17 -13.56
N TYR A 221 -10.18 12.38 -13.75
CA TYR A 221 -9.04 12.59 -14.64
C TYR A 221 -7.79 11.87 -14.14
N ALA A 222 -7.47 12.03 -12.85
CA ALA A 222 -6.33 11.36 -12.23
C ALA A 222 -6.44 9.83 -12.32
N ALA A 223 -7.65 9.27 -12.14
CA ALA A 223 -7.91 7.85 -12.29
C ALA A 223 -7.66 7.39 -13.72
N GLN A 224 -8.23 8.07 -14.72
CA GLN A 224 -8.06 7.69 -16.13
C GLN A 224 -6.59 7.69 -16.54
N VAL A 225 -5.85 8.76 -16.24
CA VAL A 225 -4.42 8.81 -16.61
C VAL A 225 -3.60 7.77 -15.85
N THR A 226 -3.97 7.45 -14.59
CA THR A 226 -3.31 6.38 -13.84
C THR A 226 -3.54 5.01 -14.50
N ILE A 227 -4.76 4.75 -14.98
CA ILE A 227 -5.12 3.53 -15.71
C ILE A 227 -4.33 3.44 -17.01
N ASP A 228 -4.29 4.52 -17.79
CA ASP A 228 -3.55 4.56 -19.05
C ASP A 228 -2.05 4.31 -18.82
N ALA A 229 -1.47 4.93 -17.78
CA ALA A 229 -0.07 4.69 -17.41
C ALA A 229 0.18 3.23 -16.99
N ALA A 230 -0.74 2.62 -16.24
CA ALA A 230 -0.62 1.22 -15.83
C ALA A 230 -0.71 0.27 -17.03
N GLN A 231 -1.58 0.55 -18.00
CA GLN A 231 -1.67 -0.20 -19.25
C GLN A 231 -0.39 -0.09 -20.08
N VAL A 232 0.13 1.13 -20.26
CA VAL A 232 1.39 1.36 -20.98
C VAL A 232 2.56 0.63 -20.31
N MET A 233 2.66 0.72 -18.98
CA MET A 233 3.69 0.02 -18.21
C MET A 233 3.58 -1.50 -18.38
N SER A 234 2.35 -2.04 -18.34
CA SER A 234 2.09 -3.46 -18.57
C SER A 234 2.52 -3.88 -19.97
N GLU A 235 2.14 -3.14 -21.01
CA GLU A 235 2.43 -3.51 -22.41
C GLU A 235 3.90 -3.35 -22.82
N LYS A 236 4.57 -2.28 -22.36
CA LYS A 236 5.85 -1.81 -22.89
C LYS A 236 6.98 -1.79 -21.86
N GLY A 237 6.66 -1.98 -20.57
CA GLY A 237 7.58 -1.74 -19.47
C GLY A 237 7.75 -0.25 -19.16
N LEU A 238 8.11 0.06 -17.91
CA LEU A 238 8.32 1.43 -17.46
C LEU A 238 9.55 2.08 -18.10
N LYS A 239 10.64 1.30 -18.27
CA LYS A 239 11.85 1.70 -18.99
C LYS A 239 11.84 1.01 -20.36
N TRP A 240 11.37 1.72 -21.39
CA TRP A 240 11.42 1.22 -22.76
C TRP A 240 12.87 1.24 -23.25
N ALA A 241 13.40 0.07 -23.61
CA ALA A 241 14.78 -0.18 -24.07
C ALA A 241 15.24 0.56 -25.35
N ASP A 242 14.38 1.34 -26.03
CA ASP A 242 14.69 2.04 -27.30
C ASP A 242 14.44 3.54 -27.21
N SER A 243 14.63 4.14 -26.02
CA SER A 243 14.74 5.59 -25.92
C SER A 243 15.96 6.06 -26.71
N LYS A 244 15.73 6.49 -27.96
CA LYS A 244 16.74 7.14 -28.82
C LYS A 244 17.41 8.35 -28.16
N PHE A 245 16.89 8.86 -27.04
CA PHE A 245 17.53 9.92 -26.25
C PHE A 245 18.76 9.44 -25.46
N ALA A 246 18.85 8.15 -25.13
CA ALA A 246 19.99 7.60 -24.37
C ALA A 246 21.25 7.35 -25.24
N GLN A 247 21.13 7.41 -26.57
CA GLN A 247 22.23 7.10 -27.49
C GLN A 247 22.92 8.34 -28.08
N THR A 248 22.54 9.56 -27.68
CA THR A 248 23.00 10.81 -28.34
C THR A 248 24.15 11.55 -27.67
N GLU A 249 24.78 11.02 -26.62
CA GLU A 249 25.93 11.69 -25.99
C GLU A 249 27.07 10.69 -25.74
N THR A 250 27.71 10.27 -26.82
CA THR A 250 29.13 9.84 -26.81
C THR A 250 29.67 9.88 -28.23
N THR A 251 29.55 11.03 -28.90
CA THR A 251 30.38 11.36 -30.07
C THR A 251 30.48 12.87 -30.21
N SER A 252 31.53 13.44 -29.60
CA SER A 252 32.19 14.64 -30.11
C SER A 252 33.56 14.79 -29.43
N GLU A 253 34.59 14.43 -30.20
CA GLU A 253 35.98 14.90 -30.25
C GLU A 253 36.85 14.95 -28.98
#